data_AF-A0A944ENP1-F1
#
_entry.id   AF-A0A944ENP1-F1
#
_cell.length_a   1.000
_cell.length_b   1.000
_cell.length_c   1.000
_cell.angle_alpha   90.00
_cell.angle_beta   90.00
_cell.angle_gamma   90.00
#
_symmetry.space_group_name_H-M   'P 1'
#
loop_
_entity.id
_entity.type
_entity.pdbx_description
1 polymer ?
#
loop_
_entity_poly.entity_id
_entity_poly.type
_entity_poly.pdbx_seq_one_letter_code
_entity_poly.pdbx_strand_id
1 'polypeptide(L)'
;MDIEHIDDWATVREHRFENLIALCPTCHRRKGSGPDQIDRKSLRQYKTNLGILNHRYGDTERRLIEVFANLLVKGKIAEDRIIRLGVGSDLLLWYLIQDGYLESRYPDELDVSTSTHQLFRFTPPGIAFLRRWMGARPLDVEDQEPDTAVTYSSEVPQPQRLLQPLSARRKPDDDRSSRC
;
A
#
# COMPACT_ATOMS: atom_id res chain seq x y z
N MET A 1 24.72 -3.98 3.65
CA MET A 1 23.39 -3.68 4.23
C MET A 1 23.70 -2.70 5.32
N ASP A 2 23.20 -1.47 5.20
CA ASP A 2 23.65 -0.35 6.01
C ASP A 2 22.46 0.29 6.71
N ILE A 3 22.66 0.75 7.95
CA ILE A 3 21.63 1.41 8.74
C ILE A 3 21.63 2.89 8.35
N GLU A 4 20.48 3.38 7.93
CA GLU A 4 20.29 4.74 7.44
C GLU A 4 19.17 5.42 8.22
N HIS A 5 19.27 6.74 8.41
CA HIS A 5 18.18 7.52 8.97
C HIS A 5 17.15 7.83 7.89
N ILE A 6 15.85 7.77 8.20
CA ILE A 6 14.80 8.13 7.24
C ILE A 6 14.83 9.65 7.02
N ASP A 7 14.81 10.41 8.11
CA ASP A 7 15.11 11.83 8.13
C ASP A 7 16.61 12.05 8.31
N ASP A 8 17.16 13.02 7.59
CA ASP A 8 18.61 13.18 7.53
C ASP A 8 19.20 13.53 8.90
N TRP A 9 20.38 12.95 9.17
CA TRP A 9 21.13 13.19 10.40
C TRP A 9 21.31 14.68 10.70
N ALA A 10 21.50 15.51 9.66
CA ALA A 10 21.66 16.95 9.79
C ALA A 10 20.51 17.62 10.57
N THR A 11 19.29 17.09 10.43
CA THR A 11 18.05 17.61 11.02
C THR A 11 17.77 17.01 12.39
N VAL A 12 17.93 15.69 12.53
CA VAL A 12 17.46 14.95 13.72
C VAL A 12 18.56 14.75 14.75
N ARG A 13 19.80 14.46 14.34
CA ARG A 13 20.98 14.27 15.21
C ARG A 13 20.78 13.29 16.38
N GLU A 14 19.83 12.38 16.27
CA GLU A 14 19.55 11.33 17.25
C GLU A 14 19.29 9.99 16.55
N HIS A 15 19.73 8.89 17.18
CA HIS A 15 19.52 7.52 16.70
C HIS A 15 18.25 6.92 17.32
N ARG A 16 17.10 7.53 17.04
CA ARG A 16 15.82 6.97 17.47
C ARG A 16 15.44 5.78 16.63
N PHE A 17 14.96 4.71 17.26
CA PHE A 17 14.54 3.51 16.56
C PHE A 17 13.59 3.88 15.43
N GLU A 18 12.56 4.70 15.68
CA GLU A 18 11.58 5.23 14.72
C GLU A 18 12.18 5.87 13.46
N ASN A 19 13.37 6.45 13.55
CA ASN A 19 14.05 7.11 12.42
C ASN A 19 15.08 6.22 11.71
N LEU A 20 15.38 5.01 12.20
CA LEU A 20 16.39 4.12 11.59
C LEU A 20 15.75 3.07 10.67
N ILE A 21 16.38 2.79 9.52
CA ILE A 21 15.96 1.72 8.60
C ILE A 21 17.19 1.06 7.97
N ALA A 22 17.17 -0.27 7.83
CA ALA A 22 18.23 -1.00 7.15
C ALA A 22 17.94 -1.04 5.63
N LEU A 23 18.85 -0.50 4.82
CA LEU A 23 18.72 -0.48 3.36
C LEU A 23 19.86 -1.24 2.69
N CYS A 24 19.57 -1.83 1.52
CA CYS A 24 20.60 -2.40 0.66
C CYS A 24 21.33 -1.28 -0.11
N PRO A 25 22.54 -1.54 -0.67
CA PRO A 25 23.33 -0.50 -1.35
C PRO A 25 22.61 0.18 -2.52
N THR A 26 21.65 -0.50 -3.15
CA THR A 26 20.84 0.07 -4.23
C THR A 26 19.75 0.99 -3.69
N CYS A 27 19.02 0.58 -2.65
CA CYS A 27 17.98 1.41 -2.03
C CYS A 27 18.57 2.60 -1.29
N HIS A 28 19.76 2.44 -0.70
CA HIS A 28 20.51 3.51 -0.04
C HIS A 28 20.83 4.66 -1.00
N ARG A 29 21.39 4.33 -2.17
CA ARG A 29 21.68 5.31 -3.25
C ARG A 29 20.43 5.96 -3.86
N ARG A 30 19.26 5.34 -3.67
CA ARG A 30 17.98 5.85 -4.17
C ARG A 30 17.23 6.67 -3.13
N LYS A 31 17.71 6.82 -1.88
CA LYS A 31 17.06 7.68 -0.89
C LYS A 31 17.21 9.15 -1.32
N GLY A 32 16.10 9.86 -1.51
CA GLY A 32 16.15 11.27 -1.91
C GLY A 32 14.79 11.83 -2.37
N SER A 33 14.82 13.03 -2.95
CA SER A 33 13.61 13.80 -3.33
C SER A 33 13.36 13.86 -4.84
N GLY A 34 14.09 13.08 -5.65
CA GLY A 34 13.99 13.08 -7.11
C GLY A 34 12.91 12.14 -7.66
N PRO A 35 12.55 12.25 -8.95
CA PRO A 35 11.48 11.46 -9.58
C PRO A 35 11.69 9.94 -9.54
N ASP A 36 12.94 9.47 -9.49
CA ASP A 36 13.30 8.04 -9.40
C ASP A 36 13.83 7.62 -8.01
N GLN A 37 13.75 8.53 -7.04
CA GLN A 37 14.24 8.34 -5.68
C GLN A 37 13.10 7.86 -4.77
N ILE A 38 13.47 7.12 -3.73
CA ILE A 38 12.59 6.68 -2.66
C ILE A 38 12.43 7.85 -1.70
N ASP A 39 11.22 8.37 -1.63
CA ASP A 39 10.89 9.45 -0.72
C ASP A 39 10.83 8.97 0.73
N ARG A 40 10.97 9.92 1.67
CA ARG A 40 10.94 9.62 3.11
C ARG A 40 9.59 9.02 3.53
N LYS A 41 8.51 9.42 2.87
CA LYS A 41 7.17 8.86 3.13
C LYS A 41 7.14 7.36 2.79
N SER A 42 7.65 6.94 1.63
CA SER A 42 7.75 5.52 1.28
C SER A 42 8.69 4.76 2.21
N LEU A 43 9.78 5.38 2.70
CA LEU A 43 10.66 4.71 3.67
C LEU A 43 9.96 4.47 5.02
N ARG A 44 9.22 5.46 5.55
CA ARG A 44 8.39 5.26 6.75
C ARG A 44 7.34 4.19 6.53
N GLN A 45 6.68 4.23 5.38
CA GLN A 45 5.68 3.25 4.95
C GLN A 45 6.26 1.83 4.92
N TYR A 46 7.41 1.67 4.26
CA TYR A 46 8.12 0.40 4.15
C TYR A 46 8.53 -0.12 5.53
N LYS A 47 8.99 0.74 6.43
CA LYS A 47 9.35 0.37 7.80
C LYS A 47 8.16 -0.06 8.65
N THR A 48 7.06 0.68 8.63
CA THR A 48 5.82 0.27 9.32
C THR A 48 5.38 -1.10 8.82
N ASN A 49 5.39 -1.29 7.50
CA ASN A 49 5.05 -2.58 6.91
C ASN A 49 6.04 -3.66 7.35
N LEU A 50 7.35 -3.41 7.37
CA LEU A 50 8.33 -4.38 7.88
C LEU A 50 8.08 -4.76 9.35
N GLY A 51 7.72 -3.80 10.21
CA GLY A 51 7.41 -4.07 11.61
C GLY A 51 6.20 -4.99 11.79
N ILE A 52 5.19 -4.83 10.93
CA ILE A 52 3.98 -5.68 10.94
C ILE A 52 4.25 -7.03 10.25
N LEU A 53 5.01 -7.02 9.15
CA LEU A 53 5.25 -8.17 8.28
C LEU A 53 6.29 -9.16 8.84
N ASN A 54 7.32 -8.69 9.56
CA ASN A 54 8.45 -9.57 9.88
C ASN A 54 8.28 -10.42 11.13
N HIS A 55 7.41 -10.10 12.10
CA HIS A 55 7.37 -10.89 13.35
C HIS A 55 6.01 -11.10 14.03
N ARG A 56 4.92 -10.43 13.63
CA ARG A 56 3.63 -10.58 14.33
C ARG A 56 2.63 -11.47 13.60
N TYR A 57 2.48 -11.34 12.28
CA TYR A 57 1.50 -12.11 11.50
C TYR A 57 2.13 -13.17 10.60
N GLY A 58 1.62 -14.39 10.64
CA GLY A 58 2.02 -15.51 9.80
C GLY A 58 1.65 -15.30 8.32
N ASP A 59 2.13 -16.18 7.44
CA ASP A 59 1.86 -16.08 5.99
C ASP A 59 0.35 -16.14 5.68
N THR A 60 -0.40 -17.02 6.37
CA THR A 60 -1.85 -17.17 6.18
C THR A 60 -2.59 -15.89 6.55
N GLU A 61 -2.27 -15.30 7.69
CA GLU A 61 -2.84 -14.04 8.16
C GLU A 61 -2.52 -12.91 7.18
N ARG A 62 -1.27 -12.79 6.75
CA ARG A 62 -0.84 -11.78 5.78
C ARG A 62 -1.62 -11.88 4.47
N ARG A 63 -1.80 -13.10 3.94
CA ARG A 63 -2.60 -13.32 2.72
C ARG A 63 -4.07 -12.97 2.93
N LEU A 64 -4.64 -13.32 4.08
CA LEU A 64 -6.02 -12.98 4.42
C LEU A 64 -6.21 -11.45 4.43
N ILE A 65 -5.34 -10.75 5.14
CA ILE A 65 -5.32 -9.28 5.24
C ILE A 65 -5.23 -8.66 3.85
N GLU A 66 -4.26 -9.09 3.03
CA GLU A 66 -4.04 -8.55 1.69
C GLU A 66 -5.27 -8.74 0.79
N VAL A 67 -5.86 -9.93 0.76
CA VAL A 67 -7.04 -10.22 -0.06
C VAL A 67 -8.23 -9.38 0.40
N PHE A 68 -8.52 -9.35 1.71
CA PHE A 68 -9.68 -8.64 2.23
C PHE A 68 -9.54 -7.13 2.12
N ALA A 69 -8.36 -6.57 2.40
CA ALA A 69 -8.11 -5.15 2.25
C ALA A 69 -8.30 -4.71 0.78
N ASN A 70 -7.80 -5.49 -0.17
CA ASN A 70 -7.99 -5.23 -1.60
C ASN A 70 -9.46 -5.30 -2.04
N LEU A 71 -10.20 -6.31 -1.58
CA LEU A 71 -11.62 -6.47 -1.92
C LEU A 71 -12.48 -5.36 -1.30
N LEU A 72 -12.18 -4.98 -0.06
CA LEU A 72 -12.90 -3.95 0.67
C LEU A 72 -12.74 -2.57 0.01
N VAL A 73 -11.51 -2.16 -0.30
CA VAL A 73 -11.24 -0.86 -0.95
C VAL A 73 -11.85 -0.78 -2.35
N LYS A 74 -11.92 -1.91 -3.07
CA LYS A 74 -12.59 -1.98 -4.38
C LYS A 74 -14.12 -2.05 -4.26
N GLY A 75 -14.69 -1.99 -3.05
CA GLY A 75 -16.12 -2.10 -2.80
C GLY A 75 -16.72 -3.45 -3.21
N LYS A 76 -15.91 -4.51 -3.30
CA LYS A 76 -16.36 -5.84 -3.74
C LYS A 76 -16.91 -6.70 -2.61
N ILE A 77 -16.61 -6.33 -1.37
CA ILE A 77 -17.16 -6.96 -0.16
C ILE A 77 -17.64 -5.88 0.79
N ALA A 78 -18.66 -6.21 1.58
CA ALA A 78 -19.12 -5.38 2.68
C ALA A 78 -18.21 -5.56 3.92
N GLU A 79 -18.27 -4.60 4.84
CA GLU A 79 -17.47 -4.61 6.08
C GLU A 79 -17.90 -5.70 7.06
N ASP A 80 -19.17 -6.05 7.06
CA ASP A 80 -19.77 -7.10 7.90
C ASP A 80 -19.65 -8.50 7.29
N ARG A 81 -18.82 -8.66 6.25
CA ARG A 81 -18.67 -9.93 5.53
C ARG A 81 -18.26 -11.06 6.46
N ILE A 82 -19.09 -12.11 6.49
CA ILE A 82 -18.79 -13.37 7.17
C ILE A 82 -17.87 -14.22 6.27
N ILE A 83 -16.78 -14.69 6.86
CA ILE A 83 -15.79 -15.57 6.26
C ILE A 83 -16.02 -16.98 6.82
N ARG A 84 -16.13 -17.97 5.93
CA ARG A 84 -16.27 -19.38 6.31
C ARG A 84 -14.95 -20.08 6.03
N LEU A 85 -14.29 -20.56 7.08
CA LEU A 85 -13.05 -21.33 6.96
C LEU A 85 -13.23 -22.69 7.64
N GLY A 86 -12.35 -23.65 7.35
CA GLY A 86 -12.38 -24.95 8.00
C GLY A 86 -12.18 -24.85 9.51
N VAL A 87 -12.67 -25.85 10.26
CA VAL A 87 -12.39 -25.96 11.70
C VAL A 87 -10.87 -25.97 11.95
N GLY A 88 -10.43 -25.27 13.01
CA GLY A 88 -9.01 -25.12 13.35
C GLY A 88 -8.30 -23.95 12.65
N SER A 89 -9.02 -23.19 11.81
CA SER A 89 -8.46 -21.99 11.16
C SER A 89 -8.18 -20.86 12.15
N ASP A 90 -8.81 -20.88 13.33
CA ASP A 90 -8.54 -19.97 14.44
C ASP A 90 -7.08 -20.03 14.91
N LEU A 91 -6.44 -21.19 14.89
CA LEU A 91 -5.01 -21.33 15.19
C LEU A 91 -4.13 -20.60 14.17
N LEU A 92 -4.51 -20.64 12.90
CA LEU A 92 -3.77 -19.98 11.82
C LEU A 92 -3.97 -18.46 11.84
N LEU A 93 -5.04 -17.98 12.48
CA LEU A 93 -5.44 -16.57 12.55
C LEU A 93 -5.33 -16.02 13.98
N TRP A 94 -4.57 -16.71 14.84
CA TRP A 94 -4.55 -16.47 16.27
C TRP A 94 -4.16 -15.04 16.62
N TYR A 95 -3.19 -14.45 15.93
CA TYR A 95 -2.74 -13.09 16.26
C TYR A 95 -3.76 -12.05 15.85
N LEU A 96 -4.44 -12.23 14.71
CA LEU A 96 -5.55 -11.34 14.33
C LEU A 96 -6.72 -11.39 15.32
N ILE A 97 -6.97 -12.57 15.91
CA ILE A 97 -7.99 -12.75 16.95
C ILE A 97 -7.54 -12.11 18.26
N GLN A 98 -6.31 -12.38 18.69
CA GLN A 98 -5.72 -11.85 19.92
C GLN A 98 -5.66 -10.32 19.90
N ASP A 99 -5.40 -9.73 18.74
CA ASP A 99 -5.35 -8.28 18.54
C ASP A 99 -6.74 -7.64 18.39
N GLY A 100 -7.81 -8.44 18.44
CA GLY A 100 -9.18 -7.97 18.35
C GLY A 100 -9.57 -7.48 16.96
N TYR A 101 -8.80 -7.80 15.91
CA TYR A 101 -9.13 -7.46 14.53
C TYR A 101 -10.08 -8.46 13.89
N LEU A 102 -10.10 -9.69 14.38
CA LEU A 102 -10.93 -10.77 13.88
C LEU A 102 -11.70 -11.43 15.03
N GLU A 103 -12.99 -11.62 14.85
CA GLU A 103 -13.83 -12.44 15.74
C GLU A 103 -14.02 -13.81 15.12
N SER A 104 -13.87 -14.86 15.93
CA SER A 104 -14.27 -16.23 15.59
C SER A 104 -15.57 -16.58 16.29
N ARG A 105 -16.48 -17.22 15.57
CA ARG A 105 -17.68 -17.85 16.11
C ARG A 105 -17.78 -19.29 15.61
N TYR A 106 -17.98 -20.19 16.56
CA TYR A 106 -18.43 -21.53 16.25
C TYR A 106 -19.93 -21.46 15.88
N PRO A 107 -20.39 -22.18 14.85
CA PRO A 107 -21.82 -22.39 14.65
C PRO A 107 -22.40 -23.11 15.88
N ASP A 108 -23.67 -22.84 16.19
CA ASP A 108 -24.31 -23.23 17.46
C ASP A 108 -24.04 -24.68 17.88
N GLU A 109 -23.92 -24.87 19.19
CA GLU A 109 -23.43 -26.06 19.91
C GLU A 109 -24.14 -27.39 19.57
N LEU A 110 -25.30 -27.34 18.93
CA LEU A 110 -26.05 -28.51 18.49
C LEU A 110 -25.53 -29.14 17.17
N ASP A 111 -24.58 -28.50 16.48
CA ASP A 111 -24.10 -28.92 15.15
C ASP A 111 -22.57 -29.17 15.09
N VAL A 112 -21.89 -29.22 16.25
CA VAL A 112 -20.41 -29.35 16.33
C VAL A 112 -19.90 -30.69 15.74
N SER A 113 -20.76 -31.71 15.68
CA SER A 113 -20.45 -33.00 15.04
C SER A 113 -20.44 -32.95 13.51
N THR A 114 -21.08 -31.95 12.90
CA THR A 114 -21.37 -31.89 11.45
C THR A 114 -20.90 -30.60 10.80
N SER A 115 -20.61 -29.56 11.58
CA SER A 115 -20.06 -28.34 11.04
C SER A 115 -18.59 -28.51 10.66
N THR A 116 -18.35 -28.47 9.36
CA THR A 116 -17.01 -28.46 8.77
C THR A 116 -16.37 -27.06 8.76
N HIS A 117 -17.07 -26.04 9.25
CA HIS A 117 -16.63 -24.65 9.13
C HIS A 117 -16.78 -23.84 10.44
N GLN A 118 -15.84 -22.93 10.65
CA GLN A 118 -15.89 -21.84 11.62
C GLN A 118 -16.22 -20.53 10.88
N LEU A 119 -16.92 -19.63 11.58
CA LEU A 119 -17.31 -18.33 11.06
C LEU A 119 -16.37 -17.26 11.60
N PHE A 120 -15.82 -16.43 10.72
CA PHE A 120 -14.98 -15.30 11.09
C PHE A 120 -15.56 -14.00 10.57
N ARG A 121 -15.32 -12.92 11.29
CA ARG A 121 -15.71 -11.57 10.89
C ARG A 121 -14.65 -10.57 11.33
N PHE A 122 -14.30 -9.62 10.46
CA PHE A 122 -13.48 -8.49 10.88
C PHE A 122 -14.27 -7.58 11.81
N THR A 123 -13.66 -7.20 12.92
CA THR A 123 -14.25 -6.24 13.86
C THR A 123 -14.15 -4.82 13.29
N PRO A 124 -14.86 -3.82 13.86
CA PRO A 124 -14.68 -2.43 13.43
C PRO A 124 -13.22 -1.95 13.50
N PRO A 125 -12.43 -2.26 14.57
CA PRO A 125 -10.98 -2.03 14.56
C PRO A 125 -10.24 -2.77 13.43
N GLY A 126 -10.62 -4.03 13.16
CA GLY A 126 -10.06 -4.82 12.06
C GLY A 126 -10.31 -4.18 10.69
N ILE A 127 -11.51 -3.66 10.45
CA ILE A 127 -11.84 -2.94 9.22
C ILE A 127 -11.03 -1.65 9.08
N ALA A 128 -10.86 -0.90 10.17
CA ALA A 128 -9.99 0.28 10.18
C ALA A 128 -8.54 -0.11 9.87
N PHE A 129 -8.04 -1.20 10.46
CA PHE A 129 -6.74 -1.78 10.15
C PHE A 129 -6.61 -2.16 8.67
N LEU A 130 -7.58 -2.86 8.07
CA LEU A 130 -7.56 -3.23 6.64
C LEU A 130 -7.54 -2.00 5.72
N ARG A 131 -8.29 -0.94 6.06
CA ARG A 131 -8.24 0.32 5.31
C ARG A 131 -6.87 1.00 5.42
N ARG A 132 -6.27 0.97 6.61
CA ARG A 132 -4.92 1.48 6.85
C ARG A 132 -3.86 0.64 6.14
N TRP A 133 -4.06 -0.67 6.01
CA TRP A 133 -3.16 -1.59 5.31
C TRP A 133 -2.93 -1.18 3.85
N MET A 134 -4.00 -0.85 3.12
CA MET A 134 -3.89 -0.37 1.72
C MET A 134 -3.30 1.03 1.62
N GLY A 135 -3.49 1.87 2.64
CA GLY A 135 -2.89 3.21 2.74
C GLY A 135 -1.49 3.22 3.37
N ALA A 136 -1.03 2.06 3.86
CA ALA A 136 0.15 1.82 4.68
C ALA A 136 0.45 2.96 5.69
N ARG A 137 -0.60 3.35 6.43
CA ARG A 137 -0.51 4.34 7.51
C ARG A 137 0.00 3.66 8.79
N PRO A 138 0.86 4.31 9.60
CA PRO A 138 1.29 3.81 10.90
C PRO A 138 0.08 3.49 11.81
N LEU A 139 0.16 2.37 12.55
CA LEU A 139 -0.91 1.96 13.47
C LEU A 139 -0.88 2.70 14.81
N ASP A 140 0.21 3.41 15.11
CA ASP A 140 0.45 4.06 16.41
C ASP A 140 -0.18 5.45 16.53
N VAL A 141 -1.06 5.84 15.60
CA VAL A 141 -1.79 7.12 15.72
C VAL A 141 -3.10 6.84 16.46
N GLU A 142 -3.01 6.85 17.79
CA GLU A 142 -4.14 7.17 18.64
C GLU A 142 -4.62 8.59 18.29
N ASP A 143 -5.92 8.70 18.05
CA ASP A 143 -6.75 9.89 17.86
C ASP A 143 -6.05 11.26 17.90
N GLN A 144 -5.78 11.83 16.73
CA GLN A 144 -5.82 13.29 16.56
C GLN A 144 -6.96 13.62 15.59
N GLU A 145 -7.93 14.37 16.11
CA GLU A 145 -9.05 14.96 15.40
C GLU A 145 -8.59 15.69 14.12
N PRO A 146 -9.44 15.74 13.07
CA PRO A 146 -9.06 16.33 11.80
C PRO A 146 -8.93 17.86 11.94
N ASP A 147 -7.69 18.35 12.01
CA ASP A 147 -7.44 19.77 11.88
C ASP A 147 -7.76 20.23 10.45
N THR A 148 -8.41 21.37 10.43
CA THR A 148 -9.27 21.92 9.40
C THR A 148 -8.53 22.35 8.12
N ALA A 149 -9.24 22.14 7.00
CA ALA A 149 -9.24 22.92 5.76
C ALA A 149 -7.93 23.62 5.31
N VAL A 150 -7.28 23.04 4.29
CA VAL A 150 -6.50 23.83 3.32
C VAL A 150 -7.17 23.71 1.96
N THR A 151 -7.96 24.71 1.61
CA THR A 151 -8.44 24.96 0.24
C THR A 151 -7.25 25.32 -0.64
N TYR A 152 -6.94 24.48 -1.63
CA TYR A 152 -6.05 24.85 -2.72
C TYR A 152 -6.91 25.32 -3.90
N SER A 153 -6.99 26.64 -4.08
CA SER A 153 -7.49 27.28 -5.30
C SER A 153 -6.27 27.76 -6.07
N SER A 154 -5.99 27.19 -7.24
CA SER A 154 -5.18 27.85 -8.26
C SER A 154 -5.32 27.17 -9.61
N GLU A 155 -5.77 27.96 -10.57
CA GLU A 155 -5.97 27.73 -11.99
C GLU A 155 -4.79 27.00 -12.68
N VAL A 156 -5.12 26.10 -13.61
CA VAL A 156 -4.16 25.42 -14.50
C VAL A 156 -4.10 26.20 -15.82
N PRO A 157 -2.94 26.76 -16.25
CA PRO A 157 -2.83 27.32 -17.58
C PRO A 157 -2.58 26.20 -18.62
N GLN A 158 -3.40 26.18 -19.66
CA GLN A 158 -3.29 25.26 -20.80
C GLN A 158 -2.04 25.57 -21.65
N PRO A 159 -1.25 24.57 -22.07
CA PRO A 159 -0.11 24.80 -22.96
C PRO A 159 -0.55 25.05 -24.41
N GLN A 160 -0.13 26.17 -24.97
CA GLN A 160 -0.39 26.56 -26.36
C GLN A 160 0.38 25.67 -27.35
N ARG A 161 -0.36 25.15 -28.34
CA ARG A 161 0.12 24.26 -29.41
C ARG A 161 0.86 25.10 -30.47
N LEU A 162 2.19 25.05 -30.50
CA LEU A 162 2.98 25.64 -31.58
C LEU A 162 2.92 24.74 -32.83
N LEU A 163 2.11 25.12 -33.81
CA LEU A 163 2.14 24.55 -35.16
C LEU A 163 3.26 25.24 -35.96
N GLN A 164 4.31 24.51 -36.32
CA GLN A 164 5.24 24.95 -37.36
C GLN A 164 4.80 24.40 -38.73
N PRO A 165 4.87 25.18 -39.82
CA PRO A 165 4.54 24.69 -41.16
C PRO A 165 5.73 24.00 -41.82
N LEU A 166 5.56 22.73 -42.22
CA LEU A 166 6.48 22.02 -43.10
C LEU A 166 6.21 22.43 -44.56
N SER A 167 7.14 23.19 -45.13
CA SER A 167 7.19 23.56 -46.54
C SER A 167 7.52 22.36 -47.43
N ALA A 168 6.58 21.92 -48.28
CA ALA A 168 6.86 20.97 -49.36
C ALA A 168 7.18 21.73 -50.65
N ARG A 169 8.44 21.63 -51.09
CA ARG A 169 8.91 22.12 -52.40
C ARG A 169 8.38 21.23 -53.52
N ARG A 170 8.00 21.87 -54.62
CA ARG A 170 7.52 21.28 -55.88
C ARG A 170 8.60 20.42 -56.56
N LYS A 171 8.20 19.27 -57.11
CA LYS A 171 8.93 18.55 -58.16
C LYS A 171 8.83 19.32 -59.48
N PRO A 172 9.84 19.21 -60.35
CA PRO A 172 9.62 19.20 -61.80
C PRO A 172 9.98 17.84 -62.41
N ASP A 173 9.19 17.50 -63.42
CA ASP A 173 9.24 16.28 -64.22
C ASP A 173 10.40 16.24 -65.23
N ASP A 174 10.69 14.99 -65.59
CA ASP A 174 10.91 14.48 -66.94
C ASP A 174 12.31 14.34 -67.56
N ASP A 175 12.43 13.12 -68.11
CA ASP A 175 13.01 12.76 -69.40
C ASP A 175 14.47 12.28 -69.54
N ARG A 176 14.53 11.21 -70.35
CA ARG A 176 15.65 10.57 -71.08
C ARG A 176 16.60 9.63 -70.33
N SER A 177 16.47 8.33 -70.61
CA SER A 177 17.20 7.58 -71.68
C SER A 177 18.63 7.25 -71.26
N SER A 178 18.96 5.98 -71.00
CA SER A 178 19.40 4.97 -71.97
C SER A 178 20.92 4.73 -71.88
N ARG A 179 21.30 3.45 -71.78
CA ARG A 179 22.57 2.81 -72.22
C ARG A 179 23.87 3.37 -71.64
N CYS A 180 24.60 2.54 -70.88
CA CYS A 180 25.60 1.58 -71.36
C CYS A 180 26.01 0.66 -70.21
#